data_AF-A0A0F9R3C8-F1
#
_entry.id   AF-A0A0F9R3C8-F1
#
_cell.length_a   1.000
_cell.length_b   1.000
_cell.length_c   1.000
_cell.angle_alpha   90.00
_cell.angle_beta   90.00
_cell.angle_gamma   90.00
#
_symmetry.space_group_name_H-M   'P 1'
#
loop_
_entity.id
_entity.type
_entity.pdbx_description
1 polymer ?
#
loop_
_entity_poly.entity_id
_entity_poly.type
_entity_poly.pdbx_seq_one_letter_code
_entity_poly.pdbx_strand_id
1 'polypeptide(L)'
;MNDELSLPHSAAEQAVVETLRKSGPHGPPDKCFHQISNLWSAYLGIEVSSADVARLMVLLKITRSRMGALNPDDFIDAAGYMSLAGYLANKEQEL
;
A
#
# COMPACT_ATOMS: atom_id res chain seq x y z
N MET A 1 15.74 26.99 -16.80
CA MET A 1 15.36 25.89 -17.72
C MET A 1 15.43 24.65 -16.86
N ASN A 2 14.28 24.27 -16.33
CA ASN A 2 14.15 23.31 -15.23
C ASN A 2 14.51 21.91 -15.73
N ASP A 3 15.35 21.22 -14.97
CA ASP A 3 15.55 19.78 -15.09
C ASP A 3 15.49 19.18 -13.67
N GLU A 4 14.33 19.36 -13.04
CA GLU A 4 14.03 18.92 -11.67
C GLU A 4 13.12 17.67 -11.69
N LEU A 5 13.25 16.82 -12.71
CA LEU A 5 12.39 15.65 -12.87
C LEU A 5 13.14 14.43 -13.44
N SER A 6 14.03 13.85 -12.66
CA SER A 6 14.44 12.45 -12.90
C SER A 6 15.21 11.90 -11.70
N LEU A 7 14.53 11.48 -10.63
CA LEU A 7 15.05 10.41 -9.77
C LEU A 7 13.90 9.70 -9.02
N PRO A 8 13.78 8.37 -9.15
CA PRO A 8 13.50 7.52 -8.02
C PRO A 8 14.76 6.68 -7.76
N HIS A 9 15.54 7.03 -6.74
CA HIS A 9 16.83 6.40 -6.43
C HIS A 9 16.94 5.93 -4.98
N SER A 10 15.83 5.53 -4.37
CA SER A 10 15.89 4.75 -3.12
C SER A 10 15.60 3.27 -3.37
N ALA A 11 16.30 2.38 -2.67
CA ALA A 11 16.01 0.94 -2.66
C ALA A 11 14.54 0.65 -2.24
N ALA A 12 13.94 1.57 -1.48
CA ALA A 12 12.54 1.51 -1.08
C ALA A 12 11.59 1.63 -2.28
N GLU A 13 11.83 2.54 -3.22
CA GLU A 13 11.02 2.68 -4.44
C GLU A 13 11.14 1.44 -5.35
N GLN A 14 12.33 0.87 -5.47
CA GLN A 14 12.52 -0.37 -6.23
C GLN A 14 11.79 -1.56 -5.58
N ALA A 15 11.80 -1.65 -4.24
CA ALA A 15 11.05 -2.66 -3.50
C ALA A 15 9.53 -2.49 -3.63
N VAL A 16 9.04 -1.24 -3.63
CA VAL A 16 7.64 -0.90 -3.94
C VAL A 16 7.28 -1.37 -5.35
N VAL A 17 8.09 -1.04 -6.35
CA VAL A 17 7.86 -1.43 -7.75
C VAL A 17 7.84 -2.94 -7.91
N GLU A 18 8.74 -3.67 -7.25
CA GLU A 18 8.75 -5.14 -7.27
C GLU A 18 7.51 -5.73 -6.58
N THR A 19 7.09 -5.16 -5.44
CA THR A 19 5.86 -5.53 -4.74
C THR A 19 4.63 -5.31 -5.62
N LEU A 20 4.57 -4.18 -6.33
CA LEU A 20 3.52 -3.83 -7.29
C LEU A 20 3.56 -4.72 -8.55
N ARG A 21 4.75 -5.08 -9.04
CA ARG A 21 4.96 -5.92 -10.24
C ARG A 21 4.61 -7.38 -10.01
N LYS A 22 4.67 -7.88 -8.78
CA LYS A 22 4.08 -9.18 -8.40
C LYS A 22 2.54 -9.09 -8.37
N SER A 23 1.95 -8.69 -9.50
CA SER A 23 0.52 -8.76 -9.71
C SER A 23 0.11 -10.22 -9.79
N GLY A 24 -0.58 -10.71 -8.77
CA GLY A 24 -1.28 -11.99 -8.82
C GLY A 24 -2.44 -11.95 -9.84
N PRO A 25 -3.29 -12.99 -9.90
CA PRO A 25 -4.44 -13.03 -10.81
C PRO A 25 -5.44 -11.87 -10.61
N HIS A 26 -5.32 -11.12 -9.53
CA HIS A 26 -6.20 -10.01 -9.15
C HIS A 26 -5.78 -8.65 -9.72
N GLY A 27 -4.67 -8.56 -10.46
CA GLY A 27 -4.17 -7.32 -11.05
C GLY A 27 -3.30 -6.50 -10.08
N PRO A 28 -2.96 -5.26 -10.44
CA PRO A 28 -2.01 -4.47 -9.69
C PRO A 28 -2.61 -4.00 -8.34
N PRO A 29 -1.81 -3.96 -7.26
CA PRO A 29 -2.31 -3.63 -5.92
C PRO A 29 -2.94 -2.24 -5.80
N ASP A 30 -2.47 -1.25 -6.56
CA ASP A 30 -3.00 0.12 -6.52
C ASP A 30 -4.48 0.18 -6.97
N LYS A 31 -4.83 -0.55 -8.02
CA LYS A 31 -6.23 -0.68 -8.48
C LYS A 31 -7.10 -1.40 -7.46
N CYS A 32 -6.58 -2.47 -6.86
CA CYS A 32 -7.31 -3.20 -5.83
C CYS A 32 -7.60 -2.29 -4.63
N PHE A 33 -6.62 -1.50 -4.19
CA PHE A 33 -6.74 -0.68 -2.99
C PHE A 33 -7.66 0.51 -3.22
N HIS A 34 -7.64 1.09 -4.43
CA HIS A 34 -8.62 2.08 -4.85
C HIS A 34 -10.06 1.52 -4.88
N GLN A 35 -10.26 0.29 -5.32
CA GLN A 35 -11.58 -0.34 -5.26
C GLN A 35 -12.05 -0.58 -3.82
N ILE A 36 -11.14 -1.04 -2.95
CA ILE A 36 -11.44 -1.23 -1.52
C ILE A 36 -11.77 0.10 -0.85
N SER A 37 -11.02 1.17 -1.16
CA SER A 37 -11.25 2.50 -0.59
C SER A 37 -12.65 3.00 -0.93
N ASN A 38 -13.06 2.89 -2.21
CA ASN A 38 -14.41 3.24 -2.66
C ASN A 38 -15.49 2.42 -1.95
N LEU A 39 -15.29 1.11 -1.78
CA LEU A 39 -16.22 0.24 -1.07
C LEU A 39 -16.34 0.61 0.41
N TRP A 40 -15.21 0.82 1.09
CA TRP A 40 -15.18 1.18 2.50
C TRP A 40 -15.78 2.55 2.74
N SER A 41 -15.51 3.52 1.87
CA SER A 41 -16.13 4.83 1.95
C SER A 41 -17.64 4.79 1.81
N ALA A 42 -18.13 4.06 0.80
CA ALA A 42 -19.56 3.88 0.59
C ALA A 42 -20.22 3.18 1.78
N TYR A 43 -19.55 2.20 2.39
CA TYR A 43 -20.08 1.44 3.50
C TYR A 43 -20.06 2.22 4.84
N LEU A 44 -18.98 2.93 5.13
CA LEU A 44 -18.78 3.63 6.41
C LEU A 44 -19.36 5.05 6.42
N GLY A 45 -19.65 5.62 5.24
CA GLY A 45 -20.13 7.01 5.12
C GLY A 45 -19.06 8.05 5.42
N ILE A 46 -17.78 7.67 5.38
CA ILE A 46 -16.62 8.56 5.54
C ILE A 46 -15.66 8.36 4.37
N GLU A 47 -14.90 9.39 4.03
CA GLU A 47 -13.84 9.25 3.04
C GLU A 47 -12.70 8.38 3.60
N VAL A 48 -12.24 7.44 2.77
CA VAL A 48 -11.14 6.51 3.06
C VAL A 48 -10.26 6.54 1.82
N SER A 49 -9.00 6.94 1.97
CA SER A 49 -8.05 6.96 0.85
C SER A 49 -7.49 5.57 0.55
N SER A 50 -6.87 5.40 -0.62
CA SER A 50 -6.18 4.14 -0.95
C SER A 50 -4.98 3.94 -0.03
N ALA A 51 -4.31 5.04 0.34
CA ALA A 51 -3.24 5.03 1.33
C ALA A 51 -3.73 4.58 2.71
N ASP A 52 -4.93 5.00 3.14
CA ASP A 52 -5.53 4.54 4.40
C ASP A 52 -5.84 3.05 4.37
N VAL A 53 -6.39 2.52 3.28
CA VAL A 53 -6.57 1.07 3.12
C VAL A 53 -5.25 0.33 3.36
N ALA A 54 -4.15 0.81 2.79
CA ALA A 54 -2.84 0.19 3.00
C ALA A 54 -2.37 0.25 4.46
N ARG A 55 -2.51 1.40 5.13
CA ARG A 55 -2.18 1.55 6.56
C ARG A 55 -3.05 0.62 7.43
N LEU A 56 -4.33 0.49 7.11
CA LEU A 56 -5.25 -0.37 7.85
C LEU A 56 -4.93 -1.86 7.65
N MET A 57 -4.46 -2.27 6.47
CA MET A 57 -3.92 -3.61 6.23
C MET A 57 -2.64 -3.89 7.03
N VAL A 58 -1.79 -2.89 7.27
CA VAL A 58 -0.64 -3.03 8.18
C VAL A 58 -1.12 -3.31 9.61
N LEU A 59 -2.10 -2.56 10.11
CA LEU A 59 -2.65 -2.78 11.46
C LEU A 59 -3.23 -4.19 11.63
N LEU A 60 -3.89 -4.71 10.60
CA LEU A 60 -4.36 -6.10 10.57
C LEU A 60 -3.20 -7.08 10.74
N LYS A 61 -2.09 -6.89 10.02
CA LYS A 61 -0.91 -7.77 10.08
C LYS A 61 -0.20 -7.69 11.43
N ILE A 62 -0.05 -6.49 12.00
CA ILE A 62 0.47 -6.30 13.37
C ILE A 62 -0.40 -7.01 14.40
N THR A 63 -1.72 -6.96 14.25
CA THR A 63 -2.64 -7.64 15.17
C THR A 63 -2.49 -9.17 15.08
N ARG A 64 -2.35 -9.70 13.86
CA ARG A 64 -2.11 -11.14 13.64
C ARG A 64 -0.81 -11.63 14.25
N SER A 65 0.29 -10.87 14.08
CA SER A 65 1.58 -11.23 14.68
C SER A 65 1.58 -11.18 16.22
N ARG A 66 0.71 -10.34 16.81
CA ARG A 66 0.55 -10.24 18.26
C ARG A 66 -0.33 -11.35 18.86
N MET A 67 -1.38 -11.78 18.16
CA MET A 67 -2.38 -12.73 18.69
C MET A 67 -2.17 -14.18 18.26
N GLY A 68 -1.49 -14.41 17.14
CA GLY A 68 -1.26 -15.74 16.57
C GLY A 68 0.06 -16.39 17.01
N ALA A 69 0.31 -17.60 16.50
CA ALA A 69 1.65 -18.17 16.46
C ALA A 69 2.56 -17.32 15.56
N LEU A 70 3.86 -17.31 15.85
CA LEU A 70 4.85 -16.57 15.06
C LEU A 70 4.78 -16.99 13.58
N ASN A 71 4.38 -16.04 12.74
CA ASN A 71 4.35 -16.19 11.29
C ASN A 71 5.20 -15.08 10.64
N PRO A 72 6.39 -15.38 10.08
CA PRO A 72 7.25 -14.39 9.44
C PRO A 72 6.54 -13.60 8.31
N ASP A 73 5.59 -14.21 7.62
CA ASP A 73 4.84 -13.57 6.54
C ASP A 73 4.04 -12.36 7.02
N ASP A 74 3.59 -12.35 8.29
CA ASP A 74 2.86 -11.19 8.81
C ASP A 74 3.74 -9.93 8.84
N PHE A 75 5.06 -10.08 9.05
CA PHE A 75 6.00 -8.96 9.02
C PHE A 75 6.36 -8.54 7.59
N ILE A 76 6.53 -9.50 6.69
CA ILE A 76 6.84 -9.25 5.27
C ILE A 76 5.66 -8.53 4.61
N ASP A 77 4.43 -9.00 4.85
CA ASP A 77 3.21 -8.37 4.34
C ASP A 77 3.03 -6.96 4.92
N ALA A 78 3.28 -6.77 6.22
CA ALA A 78 3.22 -5.45 6.84
C ALA A 78 4.20 -4.46 6.19
N ALA A 79 5.43 -4.91 5.91
CA ALA A 79 6.42 -4.08 5.20
C ALA A 79 5.96 -3.75 3.77
N GLY A 80 5.45 -4.74 3.04
CA GLY A 80 4.92 -4.55 1.68
C GLY A 80 3.74 -3.57 1.63
N TYR A 81 2.79 -3.69 2.55
CA TYR A 81 1.66 -2.76 2.64
C TYR A 81 2.09 -1.35 3.05
N MET A 82 3.08 -1.19 3.93
CA MET A 82 3.57 0.14 4.31
C MET A 82 4.31 0.83 3.15
N SER A 83 5.12 0.07 2.41
CA SER A 83 5.73 0.52 1.16
C SER A 83 4.67 1.01 0.16
N LEU A 84 3.59 0.23 -0.02
CA LEU A 84 2.47 0.62 -0.87
C LEU A 84 1.73 1.88 -0.38
N ALA A 85 1.56 2.03 0.94
CA ALA A 85 0.94 3.21 1.54
C ALA A 85 1.70 4.50 1.20
N GLY A 86 3.03 4.47 1.23
CA GLY A 86 3.87 5.61 0.83
C GLY A 86 3.72 5.96 -0.65
N TYR A 87 3.72 4.95 -1.52
CA TYR A 87 3.49 5.14 -2.95
C TYR A 87 2.12 5.75 -3.26
N LEU A 88 1.06 5.22 -2.65
CA LEU A 88 -0.29 5.70 -2.86
C LEU A 88 -0.46 7.13 -2.32
N ALA A 89 0.11 7.43 -1.15
CA ALA A 89 0.04 8.78 -0.57
C ALA A 89 0.72 9.82 -1.45
N ASN A 90 1.88 9.51 -2.05
CA ASN A 90 2.53 10.41 -3.00
C ASN A 90 1.67 10.61 -4.26
N LYS A 91 1.15 9.52 -4.83
CA LYS A 91 0.30 9.55 -6.03
C LYS A 91 -0.99 10.35 -5.81
N GLU A 92 -1.56 10.28 -4.61
CA GLU A 92 -2.75 11.05 -4.21
C GLU A 92 -2.47 12.55 -4.05
N GLN A 93 -1.23 12.96 -3.73
CA GLN A 93 -0.83 14.37 -3.65
C GLN A 93 -0.56 15.01 -5.02
N GLU A 94 -0.31 14.20 -6.05
CA GLU A 94 -0.04 14.64 -7.42
C GLU A 94 -1.32 14.84 -8.26
N LEU A 95 -2.49 14.49 -7.72
CA LEU A 95 -3.82 14.60 -8.36
C LEU A 95 -4.57 15.86 -7.90
#